data_AF-A0A2A5LV32-F1
#
_entry.id   AF-A0A2A5LV32-F1
#
_cell.length_a   1.000
_cell.length_b   1.000
_cell.length_c   1.000
_cell.angle_alpha   90.00
_cell.angle_beta   90.00
_cell.angle_gamma   90.00
#
_symmetry.space_group_name_H-M   'P 1'
#
loop_
_entity.id
_entity.type
_entity.pdbx_description
1 polymer ?
#
loop_
_entity_poly.entity_id
_entity_poly.type
_entity_poly.pdbx_seq_one_letter_code
_entity_poly.pdbx_strand_id
1 'polypeptide(L)'
;MTQKYVTSIQGGILKTADVPEREIPFQDIARLVVLVKQLSAQGYAFVDAPSGWPPAAVLQQLQEQGQMDFSFTAITWSGPRDYRIYQVPEC
;
A
#
# COMPACT_ATOMS: atom_id res chain seq x y z
N MET A 1 9.66 -16.76 4.38
CA MET A 1 9.72 -15.60 3.47
C MET A 1 9.15 -14.41 4.24
N THR A 2 9.90 -13.33 4.40
CA THR A 2 9.42 -12.11 5.06
C THR A 2 8.59 -11.34 4.05
N GLN A 3 7.29 -11.19 4.29
CA GLN A 3 6.41 -10.44 3.42
C GLN A 3 6.80 -8.97 3.43
N LYS A 4 6.94 -8.35 2.26
CA LYS A 4 7.18 -6.91 2.11
C LYS A 4 5.84 -6.19 2.09
N TYR A 5 5.68 -5.16 2.91
CA TYR A 5 4.44 -4.39 2.91
C TYR A 5 4.62 -2.91 3.23
N VAL A 6 3.71 -2.09 2.73
CA VAL A 6 3.59 -0.66 3.02
C VAL A 6 2.69 -0.49 4.23
N THR A 7 3.20 0.12 5.30
CA THR A 7 2.49 0.28 6.59
C THR A 7 1.77 1.60 6.71
N SER A 8 2.20 2.63 5.99
CA SER A 8 1.59 3.96 6.06
C SER A 8 1.81 4.75 4.77
N ILE A 9 0.81 5.56 4.41
CA ILE A 9 0.86 6.58 3.37
C ILE A 9 0.22 7.83 3.98
N GLN A 10 1.02 8.74 4.53
CA GLN A 10 0.50 9.93 5.21
C GLN A 10 1.51 11.07 5.21
N GLY A 11 1.03 12.31 5.11
CA GLY A 11 1.86 13.51 5.28
C GLY A 11 2.98 13.64 4.25
N GLY A 12 2.78 13.11 3.04
CA GLY A 12 3.82 13.09 2.01
C GLY A 12 4.91 12.05 2.23
N ILE A 13 4.70 11.06 3.10
CA ILE A 13 5.66 9.97 3.37
C ILE A 13 4.97 8.62 3.23
N LEU A 14 5.60 7.72 2.48
CA LEU A 14 5.26 6.31 2.37
C LEU A 14 6.26 5.50 3.20
N LYS A 15 5.77 4.67 4.12
CA LYS A 15 6.62 3.81 4.97
C LYS A 15 6.51 2.34 4.57
N THR A 16 7.64 1.66 4.45
CA THR A 16 7.71 0.22 4.17
C THR A 16 8.23 -0.54 5.38
N ALA A 17 7.61 -1.69 5.67
CA ALA A 17 8.10 -2.69 6.60
C ALA A 17 8.87 -3.77 5.82
N ASP A 18 10.07 -3.41 5.42
CA ASP A 18 11.12 -4.28 4.88
C ASP A 18 12.39 -4.15 5.74
N VAL A 19 13.45 -4.90 5.42
CA VAL A 19 14.74 -4.79 6.11
C VAL A 19 15.77 -4.25 5.11
N PRO A 20 16.29 -3.02 5.29
CA PRO A 20 15.89 -2.01 6.29
C PRO A 20 14.52 -1.38 5.98
N GLU A 21 13.83 -0.85 7.01
CA GLU A 21 12.61 -0.05 6.82
C GLU A 21 12.94 1.22 6.05
N ARG A 22 12.03 1.67 5.18
CA ARG A 22 12.24 2.85 4.35
C ARG A 22 11.10 3.85 4.51
N GLU A 23 11.47 5.11 4.56
CA GLU A 23 10.55 6.24 4.43
C GLU A 23 10.82 6.92 3.08
N ILE A 24 9.81 6.93 2.23
CA ILE A 24 9.91 7.44 0.86
C ILE A 24 9.04 8.69 0.77
N PRO A 25 9.62 9.89 0.67
CA PRO A 25 8.85 11.10 0.52
C PRO A 25 8.20 11.17 -0.88
N PHE A 26 6.99 11.72 -0.93
CA PHE A 26 6.26 12.04 -2.15
C PHE A 26 5.63 13.43 -2.03
N GLN A 27 5.65 14.17 -3.14
CA GLN A 27 5.23 15.59 -3.16
C GLN A 27 3.77 15.77 -3.56
N ASP A 28 3.26 14.88 -4.40
CA ASP A 28 1.92 14.93 -4.95
C ASP A 28 1.37 13.52 -5.23
N ILE A 29 0.09 13.47 -5.63
CA ILE A 29 -0.59 12.22 -5.96
C ILE A 29 0.05 11.50 -7.15
N ALA A 30 0.47 12.23 -8.19
CA ALA A 30 1.08 11.61 -9.37
C ALA A 30 2.36 10.84 -8.98
N ARG A 31 3.18 11.42 -8.09
CA ARG A 31 4.38 10.78 -7.58
C ARG A 31 4.05 9.59 -6.69
N LEU A 32 3.02 9.71 -5.85
CA LEU A 32 2.53 8.59 -5.04
C LEU A 32 2.11 7.41 -5.92
N VAL A 33 1.33 7.64 -6.97
CA VAL A 33 0.86 6.60 -7.91
C VAL A 33 2.04 5.87 -8.58
N VAL A 34 3.06 6.61 -9.02
CA VAL A 34 4.28 6.01 -9.59
C VAL A 34 5.00 5.13 -8.57
N LEU A 35 5.15 5.58 -7.32
CA LEU A 35 5.78 4.81 -6.25
C LEU A 35 4.99 3.53 -5.95
N VAL A 36 3.67 3.64 -5.85
CA VAL A 36 2.77 2.51 -5.61
C VAL A 36 2.88 1.47 -6.73
N LYS A 37 2.94 1.91 -7.99
CA LYS A 37 3.13 1.02 -9.15
C LYS A 37 4.47 0.29 -9.09
N GLN A 38 5.55 0.99 -8.75
CA GLN A 38 6.89 0.41 -8.59
C GLN A 38 6.95 -0.60 -7.44
N LEU A 39 6.35 -0.27 -6.30
CA LEU A 39 6.30 -1.15 -5.13
C LEU A 39 5.44 -2.39 -5.41
N SER A 40 4.32 -2.24 -6.11
CA SER A 40 3.47 -3.36 -6.54
C SER A 40 4.25 -4.32 -7.45
N ALA A 41 5.00 -3.79 -8.42
CA ALA A 41 5.87 -4.59 -9.29
C ALA A 41 7.00 -5.31 -8.53
N GLN A 42 7.41 -4.79 -7.37
CA GLN A 42 8.39 -5.42 -6.47
C GLN A 42 7.76 -6.41 -5.48
N GLY A 43 6.45 -6.64 -5.56
CA GLY A 43 5.71 -7.58 -4.69
C GLY A 43 5.37 -7.02 -3.31
N TYR A 44 5.34 -5.69 -3.13
CA TYR A 44 4.84 -5.10 -1.88
C TYR A 44 3.32 -5.27 -1.80
N ALA A 45 2.86 -5.67 -0.62
CA ALA A 45 1.46 -5.58 -0.25
C ALA A 45 1.18 -4.26 0.49
N PHE A 46 -0.06 -3.79 0.46
CA PHE A 46 -0.49 -2.57 1.14
C PHE A 46 -1.35 -2.96 2.33
N VAL A 47 -1.00 -2.46 3.51
CA VAL A 47 -1.75 -2.80 4.73
C VAL A 47 -3.21 -2.37 4.57
N ASP A 48 -4.09 -3.30 4.88
CA ASP A 48 -5.53 -3.13 5.03
C ASP A 48 -5.89 -3.49 6.48
N ALA A 49 -6.13 -2.47 7.30
CA ALA A 49 -6.36 -2.63 8.72
C ALA A 49 -7.53 -1.74 9.17
N PRO A 50 -8.34 -2.17 10.15
CA PRO A 50 -9.54 -1.46 10.57
C PRO A 50 -9.27 -0.16 11.33
N SER A 51 -8.01 0.16 11.65
CA SER A 51 -7.63 1.35 12.41
C SER A 51 -6.97 2.41 11.53
N GLY A 52 -7.49 3.63 11.59
CA GLY A 52 -6.94 4.78 10.88
C GLY A 52 -7.31 4.80 9.40
N TRP A 53 -6.44 5.38 8.57
CA TRP A 53 -6.56 5.39 7.12
C TRP A 53 -5.47 4.50 6.51
N PRO A 54 -5.71 3.18 6.37
CA PRO A 54 -4.68 2.25 5.98
C PRO A 54 -4.26 2.49 4.52
N PRO A 55 -3.03 2.11 4.13
CA PRO A 55 -2.55 2.24 2.75
C PRO A 55 -3.53 1.69 1.70
N ALA A 56 -4.15 0.53 1.94
CA ALA A 56 -5.12 -0.03 1.01
C ALA A 56 -6.38 0.85 0.83
N ALA A 57 -6.81 1.58 1.86
CA ALA A 57 -7.92 2.52 1.75
C ALA A 57 -7.52 3.80 1.00
N VAL A 58 -6.29 4.29 1.17
CA VAL A 58 -5.75 5.40 0.33
C VAL A 58 -5.81 5.01 -1.14
N LEU A 59 -5.31 3.82 -1.47
CA LEU A 59 -5.23 3.38 -2.87
C LEU A 59 -6.60 3.14 -3.50
N GLN A 60 -7.55 2.54 -2.76
CA GLN A 60 -8.93 2.41 -3.24
C GLN A 60 -9.56 3.77 -3.53
N GLN A 61 -9.38 4.76 -2.66
CA GLN A 61 -9.88 6.10 -2.92
C GLN A 61 -9.26 6.72 -4.19
N LEU A 62 -7.97 6.47 -4.45
CA LEU A 62 -7.32 6.93 -5.69
C LEU A 62 -7.90 6.23 -6.94
N GLN A 63 -8.27 4.95 -6.85
CA GLN A 63 -8.96 4.24 -7.94
C GLN A 63 -10.36 4.82 -8.17
N GLU A 64 -11.14 5.02 -7.12
CA GLU A 64 -12.48 5.61 -7.19
C GLU A 64 -12.47 7.03 -7.80
N GLN A 65 -11.38 7.77 -7.60
CA GLN A 65 -11.17 9.10 -8.17
C GLN A 65 -10.60 9.10 -9.59
N GLY A 66 -10.35 7.92 -10.18
CA GLY A 66 -9.74 7.78 -11.50
C GLY A 66 -8.26 8.20 -11.57
N GLN A 67 -7.59 8.29 -10.41
CA GLN A 67 -6.18 8.65 -10.31
C GLN A 67 -5.25 7.43 -10.35
N MET A 68 -5.80 6.23 -10.20
CA MET A 68 -5.07 4.97 -10.28
C MET A 68 -5.87 3.94 -11.11
N ASP A 69 -5.21 3.35 -12.10
CA ASP A 69 -5.78 2.48 -13.14
C ASP A 69 -5.12 1.10 -13.15
N PHE A 70 -4.82 0.56 -11.97
CA PHE A 70 -4.23 -0.77 -11.85
C PHE A 70 -4.60 -1.42 -10.52
N SER A 71 -4.55 -2.75 -10.52
CA SER A 71 -4.75 -3.59 -9.33
C SER A 71 -3.55 -3.55 -8.39
N PHE A 72 -3.79 -3.74 -7.09
CA PHE A 72 -2.72 -3.86 -6.10
C PHE A 72 -2.98 -5.00 -5.11
N THR A 73 -1.93 -5.42 -4.42
CA THR A 73 -2.01 -6.47 -3.41
C THR A 73 -2.29 -5.85 -2.04
N ALA A 74 -3.37 -6.23 -1.38
CA ALA A 74 -3.64 -5.84 0.01
C ALA A 74 -3.24 -6.96 0.98
N ILE A 75 -2.85 -6.58 2.19
CA ILE A 75 -2.56 -7.50 3.30
C ILE A 75 -3.27 -7.06 4.58
N THR A 76 -3.94 -7.99 5.24
CA THR A 76 -4.59 -7.76 6.54
C THR A 76 -4.20 -8.86 7.53
N TRP A 77 -4.26 -8.57 8.83
CA TRP A 77 -3.96 -9.51 9.90
C TRP A 77 -5.20 -9.76 10.74
N SER A 78 -5.50 -11.04 10.98
CA SER A 78 -6.50 -11.48 11.96
C SER A 78 -5.86 -11.89 13.28
N GLY A 79 -4.53 -12.00 13.33
CA GLY A 79 -3.76 -12.22 14.55
C GLY A 79 -2.25 -12.23 14.33
N PRO A 80 -1.45 -12.36 15.40
CA PRO A 80 0.00 -12.51 15.28
C PRO A 80 0.32 -13.78 14.50
N ARG A 81 0.82 -13.62 13.26
CA ARG A 81 1.13 -14.67 12.26
C ARG A 81 -0.05 -15.18 11.42
N ASP A 82 -1.26 -14.69 11.66
CA ASP A 82 -2.41 -14.99 10.79
C ASP A 82 -2.72 -13.78 9.93
N TYR A 83 -2.28 -13.84 8.67
CA TYR A 83 -2.47 -12.78 7.69
C TYR A 83 -3.08 -13.33 6.41
N ARG A 84 -3.90 -12.50 5.78
CA ARG A 84 -4.50 -12.76 4.48
C ARG A 84 -3.98 -11.75 3.49
N ILE A 85 -3.60 -12.25 2.31
CA ILE A 85 -3.26 -11.43 1.15
C ILE A 85 -4.38 -11.61 0.12
N TYR A 86 -4.78 -10.52 -0.53
CA TYR A 86 -5.77 -10.56 -1.60
C TYR A 86 -5.47 -9.46 -2.64
N GLN A 87 -5.96 -9.65 -3.86
CA GLN A 87 -5.88 -8.62 -4.91
C GLN A 87 -7.08 -7.68 -4.79
N VAL A 88 -6.81 -6.39 -4.89
CA VAL A 88 -7.82 -5.35 -5.10
C VAL A 88 -7.80 -5.00 -6.59
N PRO A 89 -8.89 -5.25 -7.33
CA PRO A 89 -8.97 -4.89 -8.74
C PRO A 89 -8.98 -3.36 -8.92
N GLU A 90 -8.75 -2.90 -10.15
CA GLU A 90 -9.06 -1.51 -10.51
C GLU A 90 -10.58 -1.26 -10.50
N CYS A 91 -10.98 -0.01 -10.26
CA CYS A 91 -12.39 0.43 -10.23
C CYS A 91 -12.94 0.76 -11.62
#